data_AF-A0A7V9V6H6-F1
#
_entry.id   AF-A0A7V9V6H6-F1
#
_cell.length_a   1.000
_cell.length_b   1.000
_cell.length_c   1.000
_cell.angle_alpha   90.00
_cell.angle_beta   90.00
_cell.angle_gamma   90.00
#
_symmetry.space_group_name_H-M   'P 1'
#
loop_
_entity.id
_entity.type
_entity.pdbx_description
1 polymer ?
#
loop_
_entity_poly.entity_id
_entity_poly.type
_entity_poly.pdbx_seq_one_letter_code
_entity_poly.pdbx_strand_id
1 'polypeptide(L)'
;MSPSLVPTCVWRGSPAVIVALDDRFGEPMDAYVNGSQVWLRDDGPGGIALEWRLHPVAGFRRPAGVDTYELFSLVALALSGGGAPPAPPDRLWDGLEVFAAYGDETEPSLLRSAAVEALGLVPDACGLADHTAIGDEWQRAGGRTSIVETLLSQLGG
;
A
#
# COMPACT_ATOMS: atom_id res chain seq x y z
N MET A 1 12.82 -13.51 19.67
CA MET A 1 13.49 -12.83 18.54
C MET A 1 13.25 -11.35 18.73
N SER A 2 14.27 -10.51 18.58
CA SER A 2 14.05 -9.06 18.53
C SER A 2 13.20 -8.72 17.30
N PRO A 3 12.33 -7.72 17.35
CA PRO A 3 11.55 -7.33 16.18
C PRO A 3 12.49 -6.89 15.06
N SER A 4 12.25 -7.41 13.85
CA SER A 4 12.93 -6.93 12.64
C SER A 4 12.22 -5.67 12.19
N LEU A 5 12.85 -4.52 12.41
CA LEU A 5 12.32 -3.24 11.96
C LEU A 5 12.56 -3.08 10.46
N VAL A 6 11.50 -2.71 9.75
CA VAL A 6 11.50 -2.57 8.29
C VAL A 6 11.43 -1.08 7.93
N PRO A 7 12.34 -0.57 7.08
CA PRO A 7 12.21 0.74 6.45
C PRO A 7 10.93 0.80 5.62
N THR A 8 10.07 1.75 5.94
CA THR A 8 8.73 1.85 5.36
C THR A 8 8.36 3.30 5.10
N CYS A 9 7.77 3.57 3.94
CA CYS A 9 7.02 4.81 3.71
C CYS A 9 5.54 4.52 3.47
N VAL A 10 4.66 5.42 3.92
CA VAL A 10 3.20 5.23 3.91
C VAL A 10 2.49 6.47 3.38
N TRP A 11 1.42 6.25 2.62
CA TRP A 11 0.43 7.25 2.22
C TRP A 11 -0.94 6.84 2.70
N ARG A 12 -1.74 7.78 3.19
CA ARG A 12 -3.17 7.61 3.41
C ARG A 12 -3.89 7.43 2.08
N GLY A 13 -4.90 6.57 2.08
CA GLY A 13 -5.72 6.26 0.92
C GLY A 13 -6.41 7.50 0.39
N SER A 14 -6.23 7.79 -0.89
CA SER A 14 -6.89 8.90 -1.56
C SER A 14 -7.06 8.61 -3.05
N PRO A 15 -8.01 9.28 -3.73
CA PRO A 15 -8.11 9.19 -5.19
C PRO A 15 -6.81 9.54 -5.90
N ALA A 16 -6.03 10.51 -5.38
CA ALA A 16 -4.75 10.91 -5.95
C ALA A 16 -3.71 9.79 -5.90
N VAL A 17 -3.65 9.02 -4.80
CA VAL A 17 -2.76 7.85 -4.68
C VAL A 17 -3.15 6.76 -5.68
N ILE A 18 -4.44 6.48 -5.84
CA ILE A 18 -4.92 5.44 -6.76
C ILE A 18 -4.61 5.81 -8.22
N VAL A 19 -4.89 7.06 -8.61
CA VAL A 19 -4.59 7.55 -9.97
C VAL A 19 -3.08 7.55 -10.21
N ALA A 20 -2.26 7.97 -9.23
CA ALA A 20 -0.81 7.93 -9.37
C ALA A 20 -0.27 6.50 -9.51
N LEU A 21 -0.83 5.52 -8.80
CA LEU A 21 -0.48 4.11 -8.96
C LEU A 21 -0.80 3.62 -10.38
N ASP A 22 -1.99 3.92 -10.90
CA ASP A 22 -2.38 3.52 -12.26
C ASP A 22 -1.50 4.17 -13.33
N ASP A 23 -1.31 5.49 -13.24
CA ASP A 23 -0.53 6.27 -14.20
C ASP A 23 0.95 5.85 -14.25
N ARG A 24 1.53 5.44 -13.11
CA ARG A 24 2.97 5.18 -12.97
C ARG A 24 3.32 3.70 -13.00
N PHE A 25 2.48 2.86 -12.41
CA PHE A 25 2.75 1.44 -12.22
C PHE A 25 1.84 0.56 -13.08
N GLY A 26 0.65 1.04 -13.44
CA GLY A 26 -0.37 0.24 -14.13
C GLY A 26 -0.98 -0.83 -13.22
N GLU A 27 -1.32 -1.97 -13.81
CA GLU A 27 -2.01 -3.05 -13.11
C GLU A 27 -1.16 -3.66 -11.97
N PRO A 28 -1.77 -4.03 -10.83
CA PRO A 28 -1.10 -4.78 -9.78
C PRO A 28 -0.52 -6.09 -10.31
N MET A 29 0.66 -6.45 -9.81
CA MET A 29 1.25 -7.76 -10.07
C MET A 29 0.44 -8.89 -9.40
N ASP A 30 -0.09 -8.63 -8.20
CA ASP A 30 -0.91 -9.59 -7.45
C ASP A 30 -2.03 -8.87 -6.69
N ALA A 31 -3.11 -9.60 -6.42
CA ALA A 31 -4.28 -9.10 -5.72
C ALA A 31 -4.87 -10.19 -4.81
N TYR A 32 -5.15 -9.82 -3.56
CA TYR A 32 -5.65 -10.76 -2.56
C TYR A 32 -7.13 -10.58 -2.28
N VAL A 33 -7.81 -11.68 -1.95
CA VAL A 33 -9.24 -11.70 -1.60
C VAL A 33 -9.61 -10.81 -0.41
N ASN A 34 -8.62 -10.44 0.41
CA ASN A 34 -8.78 -9.48 1.50
C ASN A 34 -8.80 -8.02 1.04
N GLY A 35 -8.61 -7.75 -0.27
CA GLY A 35 -8.66 -6.43 -0.89
C GLY A 35 -7.28 -5.83 -1.19
N SER A 36 -6.19 -6.43 -0.71
CA SER A 36 -4.84 -5.90 -0.94
C SER A 36 -4.44 -5.97 -2.41
N GLN A 37 -3.70 -4.97 -2.89
CA GLN A 37 -3.11 -4.92 -4.23
C GLN A 37 -1.60 -4.75 -4.11
N VAL A 38 -0.82 -5.50 -4.90
CA VAL A 38 0.64 -5.57 -4.77
C VAL A 38 1.32 -5.27 -6.10
N TRP A 39 2.37 -4.46 -6.04
CA TRP A 39 3.33 -4.28 -7.12
C TRP A 39 4.74 -4.59 -6.61
N LEU A 40 5.55 -5.23 -7.45
CA LEU A 40 6.99 -5.38 -7.23
C LEU A 40 7.72 -4.60 -8.31
N ARG A 41 8.70 -3.79 -7.90
CA ARG A 41 9.49 -2.95 -8.81
C ARG A 41 10.97 -2.99 -8.46
N ASP A 42 11.82 -3.06 -9.47
CA ASP A 42 13.28 -3.17 -9.30
C ASP A 42 14.00 -1.81 -9.39
N ASP A 43 13.27 -0.71 -9.19
CA ASP A 43 13.77 0.67 -9.24
C ASP A 43 14.05 1.27 -7.85
N GLY A 44 14.27 0.41 -6.84
CA GLY A 44 14.63 0.84 -5.50
C GLY A 44 16.07 1.37 -5.37
N PRO A 45 16.41 1.97 -4.21
CA PRO A 45 17.76 2.44 -3.94
C PRO A 45 18.81 1.34 -4.13
N GLY A 46 19.83 1.60 -4.95
CA GLY A 46 20.86 0.61 -5.24
C GLY A 46 20.39 -0.56 -6.11
N GLY A 47 19.22 -0.47 -6.75
CA GLY A 47 18.64 -1.51 -7.58
C GLY A 47 17.93 -2.62 -6.81
N ILE A 48 17.61 -2.41 -5.53
CA ILE A 48 16.82 -3.37 -4.75
C ILE A 48 15.37 -3.41 -5.24
N ALA A 49 14.72 -4.55 -5.04
CA ALA A 49 13.30 -4.68 -5.29
C ALA A 49 12.50 -3.99 -4.17
N LEU A 50 11.51 -3.18 -4.55
CA LEU A 50 10.54 -2.58 -3.66
C LEU A 50 9.19 -3.27 -3.84
N GLU A 51 8.57 -3.64 -2.72
CA GLU A 51 7.18 -4.05 -2.68
C GLU A 51 6.31 -2.85 -2.31
N TRP A 52 5.33 -2.57 -3.17
CA TRP A 52 4.29 -1.60 -2.95
C TRP A 52 2.99 -2.34 -2.66
N ARG A 53 2.36 -2.02 -1.53
CA ARG A 53 1.14 -2.70 -1.09
C ARG A 53 0.06 -1.69 -0.77
N LEU A 54 -1.01 -1.71 -1.55
CA LEU A 54 -2.22 -0.95 -1.26
C LEU A 54 -3.08 -1.77 -0.30
N HIS A 55 -3.17 -1.30 0.94
CA HIS A 55 -3.82 -2.00 2.04
C HIS A 55 -5.33 -1.73 2.07
N PRO A 56 -6.14 -2.77 2.24
CA PRO A 56 -7.58 -2.64 2.29
C PRO A 56 -8.05 -2.00 3.60
N VAL A 57 -9.27 -1.48 3.61
CA VAL A 57 -9.89 -1.02 4.87
C VAL A 57 -10.09 -2.16 5.87
N ALA A 58 -10.12 -1.82 7.15
CA ALA A 58 -10.52 -2.76 8.21
C ALA A 58 -11.89 -3.40 7.91
N GLY A 59 -11.96 -4.73 7.93
CA GLY A 59 -13.19 -5.47 7.64
C GLY A 59 -13.64 -5.39 6.19
N PHE A 60 -12.70 -5.19 5.26
CA PHE A 60 -12.93 -5.09 3.81
C PHE A 60 -13.98 -6.05 3.28
N ARG A 61 -14.81 -5.51 2.38
CA ARG A 61 -15.77 -6.28 1.60
C ARG A 61 -15.65 -5.90 0.14
N ARG A 62 -15.29 -6.87 -0.68
CA ARG A 62 -15.25 -6.71 -2.12
C ARG A 62 -16.64 -6.33 -2.65
N PRO A 63 -16.75 -5.34 -3.56
CA PRO A 63 -18.01 -5.04 -4.24
C PRO A 63 -18.61 -6.26 -4.94
N ALA A 64 -19.93 -6.37 -4.93
CA ALA A 64 -20.61 -7.50 -5.56
C ALA A 64 -20.38 -7.51 -7.07
N GLY A 65 -20.05 -8.68 -7.63
CA GLY A 65 -19.85 -8.87 -9.06
C GLY A 65 -18.52 -8.33 -9.62
N VAL A 66 -17.62 -7.83 -8.78
CA VAL A 66 -16.29 -7.34 -9.19
C VAL A 66 -15.24 -8.38 -8.85
N ASP A 67 -14.40 -8.78 -9.81
CA ASP A 67 -13.30 -9.71 -9.55
C ASP A 67 -12.21 -9.08 -8.64
N THR A 68 -11.50 -9.92 -7.87
CA THR A 68 -10.40 -9.46 -7.00
C THR A 68 -9.31 -8.75 -7.79
N TYR A 69 -8.96 -9.27 -8.98
CA TYR A 69 -7.91 -8.71 -9.83
C TYR A 69 -8.38 -7.53 -10.68
N GLU A 70 -9.69 -7.42 -10.92
CA GLU A 70 -10.27 -6.31 -11.68
C GLU A 70 -10.54 -5.06 -10.81
N LEU A 71 -10.62 -5.23 -9.49
CA LEU A 71 -11.08 -4.19 -8.58
C LEU A 71 -10.26 -2.90 -8.69
N PHE A 72 -8.92 -3.00 -8.71
CA PHE A 72 -8.06 -1.83 -8.83
C PHE A 72 -8.30 -1.09 -10.15
N SER A 73 -8.20 -1.79 -11.29
CA SER A 73 -8.31 -1.19 -12.61
C SER A 73 -9.69 -0.54 -12.84
N LEU A 74 -10.77 -1.15 -12.35
CA LEU A 74 -12.11 -0.56 -12.43
C LEU A 74 -12.23 0.74 -11.63
N VAL A 75 -11.63 0.81 -10.44
CA VAL A 75 -11.66 2.02 -9.61
C VAL A 75 -10.77 3.10 -10.24
N ALA A 76 -9.55 2.76 -10.64
CA ALA A 76 -8.62 3.69 -11.25
C ALA A 76 -9.19 4.33 -12.53
N LEU A 77 -9.74 3.51 -13.43
CA LEU A 77 -10.40 3.97 -14.65
C LEU A 77 -11.58 4.91 -14.37
N ALA A 78 -12.40 4.57 -13.38
CA ALA A 78 -13.53 5.42 -13.00
C ALA A 78 -13.03 6.78 -12.46
N LEU A 79 -12.00 6.79 -11.62
CA LEU A 79 -11.46 8.02 -11.06
C LEU A 79 -10.81 8.91 -12.13
N SER A 80 -10.01 8.34 -13.03
CA SER A 80 -9.33 9.10 -14.10
C SER A 80 -10.32 9.64 -15.14
N GLY A 81 -11.39 8.89 -15.43
CA GLY A 81 -12.46 9.30 -16.35
C GLY A 81 -13.56 10.16 -15.74
N GLY A 82 -13.52 10.46 -14.44
CA GLY A 82 -14.59 11.17 -13.73
C GLY A 82 -15.91 10.39 -13.61
N GLY A 83 -15.85 9.06 -13.76
CA GLY A 83 -16.95 8.13 -13.57
C GLY A 83 -17.17 7.74 -12.11
N ALA A 84 -18.17 6.87 -11.90
CA ALA A 84 -18.46 6.31 -10.58
C ALA A 84 -17.73 4.97 -10.40
N PRO A 85 -16.84 4.81 -9.40
CA PRO A 85 -16.20 3.53 -9.13
C PRO A 85 -17.19 2.51 -8.54
N PRO A 86 -16.89 1.20 -8.60
CA PRO A 86 -17.75 0.15 -8.03
C PRO A 86 -18.00 0.30 -6.52
N ALA A 87 -17.08 0.97 -5.82
CA ALA A 87 -17.30 1.52 -4.49
C ALA A 87 -16.38 2.74 -4.27
N PRO A 88 -16.72 3.64 -3.34
CA PRO A 88 -15.84 4.73 -2.93
C PRO A 88 -14.45 4.22 -2.49
N PRO A 89 -13.34 4.86 -2.93
CA PRO A 89 -11.98 4.46 -2.57
C PRO A 89 -11.71 4.31 -1.07
N ASP A 90 -12.26 5.22 -0.25
CA ASP A 90 -12.15 5.24 1.21
C ASP A 90 -12.91 4.10 1.90
N ARG A 91 -13.68 3.30 1.14
CA ARG A 91 -14.29 2.05 1.59
C ARG A 91 -13.57 0.81 1.09
N LEU A 92 -12.55 0.99 0.26
CA LEU A 92 -11.79 -0.10 -0.35
C LEU A 92 -10.40 -0.20 0.26
N TRP A 93 -9.68 0.94 0.34
CA TRP A 93 -8.29 0.97 0.78
C TRP A 93 -8.02 2.08 1.81
N ASP A 94 -7.33 1.71 2.89
CA ASP A 94 -6.90 2.67 3.91
C ASP A 94 -5.65 3.45 3.48
N GLY A 95 -4.82 2.88 2.60
CA GLY A 95 -3.55 3.52 2.21
C GLY A 95 -2.54 2.61 1.55
N LEU A 96 -1.47 3.23 1.06
CA LEU A 96 -0.37 2.60 0.34
C LEU A 96 0.86 2.52 1.25
N GLU A 97 1.55 1.40 1.20
CA GLU A 97 2.84 1.17 1.83
C GLU A 97 3.89 0.83 0.78
N VAL A 98 5.13 1.25 0.99
CA VAL A 98 6.30 0.73 0.28
C VAL A 98 7.41 0.34 1.25
N PHE A 99 8.07 -0.78 0.98
CA PHE A 99 9.22 -1.29 1.73
C PHE A 99 10.11 -2.14 0.81
N ALA A 100 11.33 -2.46 1.26
CA ALA A 100 12.23 -3.34 0.52
C ALA A 100 11.70 -4.79 0.52
N ALA A 101 11.61 -5.39 -0.67
CA ALA A 101 11.19 -6.77 -0.81
C ALA A 101 12.30 -7.74 -0.35
N TYR A 102 11.93 -9.01 -0.13
CA TYR A 102 12.87 -10.10 0.14
C TYR A 102 13.81 -9.93 1.35
N GLY A 103 13.56 -8.94 2.21
CA GLY A 103 14.41 -8.65 3.36
C GLY A 103 15.67 -7.86 3.00
N ASP A 104 15.72 -7.23 1.83
CA ASP A 104 16.80 -6.31 1.47
C ASP A 104 16.82 -5.10 2.42
N GLU A 105 18.01 -4.58 2.70
CA GLU A 105 18.19 -3.46 3.62
C GLU A 105 18.28 -2.14 2.86
N THR A 106 17.62 -1.10 3.40
CA THR A 106 17.72 0.27 2.89
C THR A 106 17.55 1.26 4.05
N GLU A 107 18.02 2.48 3.87
CA GLU A 107 17.78 3.54 4.84
C GLU A 107 16.42 4.20 4.56
N PRO A 108 15.62 4.56 5.58
CA PRO A 108 14.32 5.22 5.37
C PRO A 108 14.41 6.49 4.50
N SER A 109 15.53 7.22 4.56
CA SER A 109 15.75 8.42 3.73
C SER A 109 15.96 8.11 2.25
N LEU A 110 16.64 7.01 1.94
CA LEU A 110 16.83 6.53 0.58
C LEU A 110 15.52 5.97 0.03
N LEU A 111 14.82 5.16 0.82
CA LEU A 111 13.48 4.65 0.47
C LEU A 111 12.52 5.80 0.17
N ARG A 112 12.45 6.82 1.03
CA ARG A 112 11.61 8.00 0.81
C ARG A 112 11.92 8.69 -0.51
N SER A 113 13.19 8.86 -0.82
CA SER A 113 13.62 9.55 -2.04
C SER A 113 13.19 8.76 -3.29
N ALA A 114 13.48 7.46 -3.33
CA ALA A 114 13.08 6.59 -4.44
C ALA A 114 11.56 6.49 -4.57
N ALA A 115 10.84 6.42 -3.46
CA ALA A 115 9.39 6.32 -3.49
C ALA A 115 8.71 7.60 -4.02
N VAL A 116 9.24 8.78 -3.65
CA VAL A 116 8.77 10.06 -4.20
C VAL A 116 9.05 10.14 -5.70
N GLU A 117 10.21 9.67 -6.16
CA GLU A 117 10.55 9.64 -7.57
C GLU A 117 9.61 8.72 -8.37
N ALA A 118 9.37 7.50 -7.86
CA ALA A 118 8.51 6.51 -8.50
C ALA A 118 7.04 6.96 -8.57
N LEU A 119 6.45 7.30 -7.42
CA LEU A 119 5.02 7.60 -7.33
C LEU A 119 4.69 9.06 -7.66
N GLY A 120 5.65 9.98 -7.53
CA GLY A 120 5.42 11.42 -7.71
C GLY A 120 4.68 12.08 -6.55
N LEU A 121 4.44 11.36 -5.44
CA LEU A 121 3.73 11.84 -4.25
C LEU A 121 4.61 11.71 -3.01
N VAL A 122 4.52 12.69 -2.12
CA VAL A 122 5.23 12.68 -0.83
C VAL A 122 4.51 11.76 0.17
N PRO A 123 5.20 10.80 0.82
CA PRO A 123 4.58 9.98 1.84
C PRO A 123 4.24 10.78 3.09
N ASP A 124 3.10 10.44 3.70
CA ASP A 124 2.61 11.00 4.95
C ASP A 124 3.57 10.68 6.11
N ALA A 125 4.12 9.47 6.13
CA ALA A 125 5.15 9.08 7.09
C ALA A 125 6.21 8.20 6.44
N CYS A 126 7.44 8.25 6.95
CA CYS A 126 8.48 7.31 6.57
C CYS A 126 9.50 7.11 7.71
N GLY A 127 9.91 5.87 7.94
CA GLY A 127 10.75 5.50 9.09
C GLY A 127 10.90 3.99 9.21
N LEU A 128 11.04 3.50 10.44
CA LEU A 128 11.17 2.07 10.75
C LEU A 128 9.88 1.55 11.40
N ALA A 129 9.31 0.47 10.86
CA ALA A 129 8.09 -0.16 11.37
C ALA A 129 8.32 -1.64 11.73
N ASP A 130 7.65 -2.12 12.76
CA ASP A 130 7.61 -3.53 13.17
C ASP A 130 6.48 -4.25 12.43
N HIS A 131 6.81 -4.74 11.23
CA HIS A 131 5.88 -5.50 10.38
C HIS A 131 5.35 -6.77 11.05
N THR A 132 6.15 -7.40 11.91
CA THR A 132 5.74 -8.63 12.60
C THR A 132 4.63 -8.32 13.60
N ALA A 133 4.83 -7.31 14.45
CA ALA A 133 3.81 -6.90 15.41
C ALA A 133 2.51 -6.45 14.73
N ILE A 134 2.61 -5.72 13.61
CA ILE A 134 1.45 -5.27 12.82
C ILE A 134 0.70 -6.47 12.22
N GLY A 135 1.42 -7.39 11.60
CA GLY A 135 0.84 -8.61 11.03
C GLY A 135 0.14 -9.48 12.08
N ASP A 136 0.79 -9.68 13.22
CA ASP A 136 0.23 -10.43 14.36
C ASP A 136 -1.05 -9.78 14.90
N GLU A 137 -1.08 -8.45 15.03
CA GLU A 137 -2.28 -7.71 15.43
C GLU A 137 -3.42 -7.89 14.43
N TRP A 138 -3.14 -7.66 13.15
CA TRP A 138 -4.13 -7.80 12.09
C TRP A 138 -4.71 -9.22 12.03
N GLN A 139 -3.85 -10.24 12.16
CA GLN A 139 -4.29 -11.64 12.20
C GLN A 139 -5.15 -11.92 13.43
N ARG A 140 -4.72 -11.47 14.62
CA ARG A 140 -5.47 -11.65 15.87
C ARG A 140 -6.83 -10.95 15.84
N ALA A 141 -6.89 -9.78 15.22
CA ALA A 141 -8.13 -9.03 14.99
C ALA A 141 -9.02 -9.64 13.89
N GLY A 142 -8.54 -10.63 13.15
CA GLY A 142 -9.26 -11.22 12.01
C GLY A 142 -9.50 -10.20 10.90
N GLY A 143 -8.52 -9.34 10.63
CA GLY A 143 -8.58 -8.29 9.62
C GLY A 143 -9.49 -7.10 9.94
N ARG A 144 -9.84 -6.91 11.22
CA ARG A 144 -10.72 -5.81 11.68
C ARG A 144 -9.97 -4.58 12.20
N THR A 145 -8.65 -4.55 12.04
CA THR A 145 -7.79 -3.39 12.35
C THR A 145 -7.14 -2.89 11.06
N SER A 146 -6.88 -1.59 11.01
CA SER A 146 -6.19 -0.97 9.88
C SER A 146 -4.68 -1.17 10.02
N ILE A 147 -4.06 -1.76 8.99
CA ILE A 147 -2.60 -1.86 8.89
C ILE A 147 -2.00 -0.45 8.77
N VAL A 148 -2.62 0.41 7.95
CA VAL A 148 -2.12 1.76 7.66
C VAL A 148 -2.13 2.65 8.89
N GLU A 149 -3.21 2.66 9.69
CA GLU A 149 -3.21 3.43 10.94
C GLU A 149 -2.16 2.92 11.94
N THR A 150 -1.93 1.60 11.97
CA THR A 150 -0.90 1.02 12.85
C THR A 150 0.50 1.40 12.38
N LEU A 151 0.76 1.39 11.06
CA LEU A 151 2.01 1.87 10.49
C LEU A 151 2.24 3.34 10.80
N LEU A 152 1.27 4.21 10.53
CA LEU A 152 1.38 5.65 10.79
C LEU A 152 1.64 5.93 12.27
N SER A 153 0.95 5.21 13.17
CA SER A 153 1.18 5.32 14.62
C SER A 153 2.61 4.94 15.02
N GLN A 154 3.25 3.98 14.37
CA GLN A 154 4.64 3.62 14.66
C GLN A 154 5.64 4.63 14.06
N LEU A 155 5.31 5.19 12.90
CA LEU A 155 6.15 6.14 12.18
C LEU A 155 6.03 7.60 12.70
N GLY A 156 5.15 7.85 13.68
CA GLY A 156 4.92 9.16 14.27
C GLY A 156 4.10 10.11 13.38
N GLY A 157 3.29 9.56 12.48
CA GLY A 157 2.37 10.28 11.59
C GLY A 157 0.90 10.22 12.04
#